data_AF-A0A0V0HR73-F1
#
_entry.id   AF-A0A0V0HR73-F1
#
_cell.length_a   1.000
_cell.length_b   1.000
_cell.length_c   1.000
_cell.angle_alpha   90.00
_cell.angle_beta   90.00
_cell.angle_gamma   90.00
#
_symmetry.space_group_name_H-M   'P 1'
#
loop_
_entity.id
_entity.type
_entity.pdbx_description
1 polymer ?
#
loop_
_entity_poly.entity_id
_entity_poly.type
_entity_poly.pdbx_seq_one_letter_code
_entity_poly.pdbx_strand_id
1 'polypeptide(L)'
;MENSAILREWFERVDTDKIGSITAIQLKSAFAIGNLQFPITVVQQMIRMCDFDQNGTMSFEEFVELNKFLLKVQHVFSDLERGRGFLVPDDVYEALIKIGFRLDSPALYTVCEVL
;
A
#
# COMPACT_ATOMS: atom_id res chain seq x y z
N MET A 1 -4.31 12.01 16.24
CA MET A 1 -4.59 10.62 16.67
C MET A 1 -5.72 10.09 15.81
N GLU A 2 -5.45 9.84 14.54
CA GLU A 2 -6.45 9.26 13.63
C GLU A 2 -6.71 7.81 14.02
N ASN A 3 -7.95 7.56 14.49
CA ASN A 3 -8.62 6.29 14.76
C ASN A 3 -7.76 5.02 14.87
N SER A 4 -6.81 5.00 15.82
CA SER A 4 -6.05 3.81 16.18
C SER A 4 -6.96 2.64 16.59
N ALA A 5 -8.12 2.93 17.17
CA ALA A 5 -9.14 1.94 17.51
C ALA A 5 -9.76 1.28 16.27
N ILE A 6 -10.06 2.05 15.22
CA ILE A 6 -10.55 1.47 13.95
C ILE A 6 -9.44 0.64 13.32
N LEU A 7 -8.22 1.18 13.23
CA LEU A 7 -7.10 0.42 12.67
C LEU A 7 -6.86 -0.89 13.43
N ARG A 8 -7.02 -0.88 14.76
CA ARG A 8 -6.92 -2.09 15.59
C ARG A 8 -8.01 -3.10 15.24
N GLU A 9 -9.26 -2.66 15.11
CA GLU A 9 -10.37 -3.53 14.72
C GLU A 9 -10.14 -4.13 13.32
N TRP A 10 -9.66 -3.34 12.37
CA TRP A 10 -9.29 -3.85 11.05
C TRP A 10 -8.16 -4.86 11.13
N PHE A 11 -7.10 -4.56 11.88
CA PHE A 11 -5.99 -5.48 12.10
C PHE A 11 -6.47 -6.82 12.66
N GLU A 12 -7.30 -6.80 13.69
CA GLU A 12 -7.87 -8.01 14.32
C GLU A 12 -8.77 -8.82 13.39
N ARG A 13 -9.46 -8.16 12.44
CA ARG A 13 -10.24 -8.84 11.40
C ARG A 13 -9.36 -9.51 10.35
N VAL A 14 -8.18 -8.93 10.06
CA VAL A 14 -7.24 -9.47 9.07
C VAL A 14 -6.40 -10.60 9.69
N ASP A 15 -5.98 -10.47 10.95
CA ASP A 15 -5.30 -11.52 11.71
C ASP A 15 -6.30 -12.58 12.18
N THR A 16 -6.78 -13.39 11.22
CA THR A 16 -7.78 -14.45 11.44
C THR A 16 -7.34 -15.48 12.48
N ASP A 17 -6.03 -15.72 12.57
CA ASP A 17 -5.46 -16.75 13.42
C ASP A 17 -5.12 -16.21 14.82
N LYS A 18 -5.24 -14.88 15.01
CA LYS A 18 -5.03 -14.15 16.26
C LYS A 18 -3.66 -14.38 16.86
N ILE A 19 -2.65 -14.43 16.00
CA ILE A 19 -1.24 -14.63 16.40
C ILE A 19 -0.54 -13.32 16.73
N GLY A 20 -1.20 -12.18 16.54
CA GLY A 20 -0.66 -10.84 16.78
C GLY A 20 0.14 -10.29 15.60
N SER A 21 0.06 -10.93 14.42
CA SER A 21 0.75 -10.49 13.20
C SER A 21 0.01 -10.95 11.95
N ILE A 22 0.09 -10.15 10.89
CA ILE A 22 -0.56 -10.41 9.60
C ILE A 22 0.45 -11.03 8.63
N THR A 23 0.09 -12.16 8.05
CA THR A 23 0.85 -12.78 6.95
C THR A 23 0.48 -12.17 5.60
N ALA A 24 1.34 -12.35 4.59
CA ALA A 24 1.05 -11.91 3.22
C ALA A 24 -0.25 -12.50 2.63
N ILE A 25 -0.60 -13.72 3.03
CA ILE A 25 -1.81 -14.41 2.57
C ILE A 25 -3.06 -13.76 3.18
N GLN A 26 -3.04 -13.47 4.48
CA GLN A 26 -4.11 -12.76 5.16
C GLN A 26 -4.30 -11.35 4.61
N LEU A 27 -3.21 -10.60 4.43
CA LEU A 27 -3.27 -9.25 3.85
C LEU A 27 -3.81 -9.26 2.41
N LYS A 28 -3.39 -10.22 1.57
CA LYS A 28 -3.93 -10.39 0.22
C LYS A 28 -5.44 -10.66 0.24
N SER A 29 -5.87 -11.51 1.16
CA SER A 29 -7.29 -11.87 1.31
C SER A 29 -8.12 -10.65 1.75
N ALA A 30 -7.57 -9.83 2.67
CA ALA A 30 -8.19 -8.59 3.09
C ALA A 30 -8.35 -7.59 1.93
N PHE A 31 -7.34 -7.41 1.09
CA PHE A 31 -7.45 -6.58 -0.11
C PHE A 31 -8.52 -7.10 -1.09
N ALA A 32 -8.61 -8.42 -1.27
CA ALA A 32 -9.60 -9.03 -2.16
C ALA A 32 -11.04 -8.75 -1.71
N ILE A 33 -11.31 -8.68 -0.39
CA ILE A 33 -12.62 -8.27 0.16
C ILE A 33 -12.96 -6.83 -0.25
N GLY A 34 -11.95 -5.94 -0.30
CA GLY A 34 -12.08 -4.56 -0.78
C GLY A 34 -12.07 -4.42 -2.31
N ASN A 35 -12.22 -5.52 -3.05
CA ASN A 35 -12.12 -5.57 -4.52
C ASN A 35 -10.76 -5.11 -5.09
N LEU A 36 -9.70 -5.20 -4.28
CA LEU A 36 -8.33 -4.93 -4.69
C LEU A 36 -7.59 -6.26 -4.90
N GLN A 37 -7.25 -6.55 -6.15
CA GLN A 37 -6.59 -7.79 -6.53
C GLN A 37 -5.11 -7.55 -6.83
N PHE A 38 -4.24 -7.94 -5.90
CA PHE A 38 -2.80 -7.86 -6.08
C PHE A 38 -2.17 -9.25 -6.20
N PRO A 39 -1.15 -9.45 -7.07
CA PRO A 39 -0.30 -10.63 -7.02
C PRO A 39 0.32 -10.80 -5.62
N ILE A 40 0.51 -12.04 -5.17
CA ILE A 40 1.07 -12.29 -3.83
C ILE A 40 2.47 -11.67 -3.67
N THR A 41 3.24 -11.61 -4.76
CA THR A 41 4.57 -10.98 -4.79
C THR A 41 4.53 -9.49 -4.47
N VAL A 42 3.50 -8.77 -4.93
CA VAL A 42 3.27 -7.34 -4.63
C VAL A 42 2.89 -7.17 -3.16
N VAL A 43 2.00 -8.02 -2.64
CA VAL A 43 1.62 -7.97 -1.21
C VAL A 43 2.82 -8.27 -0.30
N GLN A 44 3.68 -9.22 -0.69
CA GLN A 44 4.93 -9.47 0.01
C GLN A 44 5.89 -8.27 -0.04
N GLN A 45 5.93 -7.52 -1.16
CA GLN A 45 6.68 -6.26 -1.22
C GLN A 45 6.12 -5.21 -0.27
N MET A 46 4.79 -5.08 -0.18
CA MET A 46 4.15 -4.18 0.78
C MET A 46 4.51 -4.50 2.22
N ILE A 47 4.55 -5.80 2.59
CA ILE A 47 5.03 -6.20 3.92
C ILE A 47 6.49 -5.83 4.10
N ARG A 48 7.37 -6.20 3.16
CA ARG A 48 8.81 -5.87 3.24
C ARG A 48 9.12 -4.37 3.37
N MET A 49 8.24 -3.49 2.88
CA MET A 49 8.41 -2.05 3.01
C MET A 49 8.23 -1.55 4.45
N CYS A 50 7.49 -2.29 5.28
CA CYS A 50 7.13 -1.91 6.64
C CYS A 50 7.65 -2.91 7.69
N ASP A 51 8.11 -4.10 7.30
CA ASP A 51 8.66 -5.14 8.17
C ASP A 51 10.05 -4.73 8.69
N PHE A 52 10.07 -4.01 9.81
CA PHE A 52 11.27 -3.43 10.40
C PHE A 52 12.07 -4.47 11.19
N ASP A 53 11.39 -5.48 11.75
CA ASP A 53 12.01 -6.56 12.51
C ASP A 53 12.44 -7.76 11.64
N GLN A 54 12.05 -7.76 10.36
CA GLN A 54 12.41 -8.74 9.33
C GLN A 54 11.92 -10.16 9.64
N ASN A 55 10.78 -10.28 10.32
CA ASN A 55 10.20 -11.57 10.66
C ASN A 55 9.32 -12.15 9.53
N GLY A 56 9.06 -11.38 8.47
CA GLY A 56 8.27 -11.80 7.31
C GLY A 56 6.74 -11.70 7.49
N THR A 57 6.28 -11.19 8.63
CA THR A 57 4.88 -10.86 8.92
C THR A 57 4.77 -9.37 9.25
N MET A 58 3.57 -8.92 9.61
CA MET A 58 3.29 -7.52 9.88
C MET A 58 2.62 -7.37 11.24
N SER A 59 3.32 -6.77 12.19
CA SER A 59 2.78 -6.34 13.46
C SER A 59 1.76 -5.21 13.29
N PHE A 60 1.07 -4.84 14.37
CA PHE A 60 0.09 -3.76 14.31
C PHE A 60 0.74 -2.41 13.97
N GLU A 61 1.90 -2.14 14.55
CA GLU A 61 2.64 -0.91 14.35
C GLU A 61 3.05 -0.76 12.87
N GLU A 62 3.49 -1.84 12.25
CA GLU A 62 3.87 -1.90 10.83
C GLU A 62 2.64 -1.80 9.92
N PHE A 63 1.51 -2.39 10.32
CA PHE A 63 0.23 -2.21 9.64
C PHE A 63 -0.23 -0.74 9.64
N VAL A 64 -0.02 -0.02 10.74
CA VAL A 64 -0.32 1.42 10.81
C VAL A 64 0.56 2.20 9.82
N GLU A 65 1.84 1.85 9.69
CA GLU A 65 2.73 2.48 8.71
C GLU A 65 2.30 2.18 7.26
N LEU A 66 1.92 0.94 6.95
CA LEU A 66 1.36 0.59 5.65
C LEU A 66 0.08 1.39 5.36
N ASN A 67 -0.84 1.48 6.33
CA ASN A 67 -2.07 2.26 6.17
C ASN A 67 -1.80 3.74 5.89
N LYS A 68 -0.85 4.36 6.61
CA LYS A 68 -0.43 5.75 6.33
C LYS A 68 0.11 5.90 4.91
N PHE A 69 0.93 4.95 4.46
CA PHE A 69 1.46 4.95 3.09
C PHE A 69 0.33 4.85 2.06
N LEU A 70 -0.61 3.92 2.23
CA LEU A 70 -1.75 3.74 1.32
C LEU A 70 -2.67 4.97 1.27
N LEU A 71 -2.94 5.60 2.42
CA LEU A 71 -3.70 6.85 2.47
C LEU A 71 -2.99 7.98 1.71
N LYS A 72 -1.66 8.08 1.84
CA LYS A 72 -0.86 9.05 1.08
C LYS A 72 -0.97 8.81 -0.43
N VAL A 73 -0.88 7.55 -0.86
CA VAL A 73 -1.03 7.18 -2.27
C VAL A 73 -2.44 7.52 -2.77
N GLN A 74 -3.48 7.18 -2.02
CA GLN A 74 -4.87 7.46 -2.37
C GLN A 74 -5.14 8.97 -2.49
N HIS A 75 -4.63 9.77 -1.56
CA HIS A 75 -4.79 11.22 -1.60
C HIS A 75 -4.13 11.83 -2.84
N VAL A 76 -2.87 11.44 -3.12
CA VAL A 76 -2.15 11.91 -4.30
C VAL A 76 -2.83 11.48 -5.59
N PHE A 77 -3.37 10.27 -5.66
CA PHE A 77 -4.17 9.81 -6.80
C PHE A 77 -5.41 10.70 -7.00
N SER A 78 -6.19 10.93 -5.94
CA SER A 78 -7.40 11.76 -5.99
C SER A 78 -7.13 13.20 -6.43
N ASP A 79 -5.99 13.77 -6.03
CA ASP A 79 -5.62 15.13 -6.41
C ASP A 79 -5.26 15.25 -7.89
N LEU A 80 -4.75 14.17 -8.50
CA LEU A 80 -4.15 14.19 -9.84
C LEU A 80 -5.06 13.57 -10.91
N GLU A 81 -5.98 12.69 -10.54
CA GLU A 81 -6.90 12.04 -11.48
C GLU A 81 -7.87 13.05 -12.13
N ARG A 82 -8.19 14.16 -11.46
CA ARG A 82 -8.95 15.31 -11.98
C ARG A 82 -10.25 14.89 -12.72
N GLY A 83 -10.98 13.93 -12.17
CA GLY A 83 -12.23 13.39 -12.72
C GLY A 83 -12.08 12.36 -13.86
N ARG A 84 -10.86 11.95 -14.22
CA ARG A 84 -10.64 10.92 -15.25
C ARG A 84 -10.83 9.50 -14.71
N GLY A 85 -10.64 9.29 -13.41
CA GLY A 85 -10.55 7.98 -12.79
C GLY A 85 -9.24 7.24 -13.08
N PHE A 86 -8.26 7.88 -13.72
CA PHE A 86 -6.91 7.35 -13.99
C PHE A 86 -5.88 8.47 -14.07
N LEU A 87 -4.60 8.11 -13.89
CA LEU A 87 -3.46 9.02 -14.00
C LEU A 87 -2.82 8.88 -15.39
N VAL A 88 -2.46 10.01 -16.02
CA VAL A 88 -1.59 10.00 -17.21
C VAL A 88 -0.11 9.97 -16.79
N PRO A 89 0.85 9.63 -17.67
CA PRO A 89 2.26 9.49 -17.28
C PRO A 89 2.86 10.69 -16.54
N ASP A 90 2.49 11.91 -16.93
CA ASP A 90 2.93 13.14 -16.25
C ASP A 90 2.37 13.23 -14.81
N ASP A 91 1.13 12.80 -14.60
CA ASP A 91 0.53 12.72 -13.27
C ASP A 91 1.22 11.64 -12.42
N VAL A 92 1.60 10.51 -13.02
CA VAL A 92 2.33 9.45 -12.31
C VAL A 92 3.69 9.95 -11.86
N TYR A 93 4.39 10.72 -12.71
CA TYR A 93 5.65 11.36 -12.34
C TYR A 93 5.47 12.34 -11.17
N GLU A 94 4.47 13.22 -11.24
CA GLU A 94 4.15 14.15 -10.17
C GLU A 94 3.76 13.42 -8.88
N ALA A 95 2.99 12.34 -8.99
CA ALA A 95 2.55 11.52 -7.87
C ALA A 95 3.74 10.89 -7.13
N LEU A 96 4.64 10.24 -7.87
CA LEU A 96 5.85 9.65 -7.33
C LEU A 96 6.70 10.70 -6.59
N ILE A 97 6.81 11.89 -7.18
CA ILE A 97 7.50 13.02 -6.56
C ILE A 97 6.87 13.42 -5.21
N LYS A 98 5.55 13.54 -5.15
CA LYS A 98 4.80 13.89 -3.92
C LYS A 98 4.88 12.79 -2.86
N ILE A 99 4.93 11.52 -3.28
CA ILE A 99 5.04 10.38 -2.37
C ILE A 99 6.45 10.25 -1.81
N GLY A 100 7.46 10.82 -2.49
CA GLY A 100 8.84 10.92 -2.01
C GLY A 100 9.87 10.21 -2.89
N PHE A 101 9.44 9.65 -4.01
CA PHE A 101 10.31 8.99 -4.98
C PHE A 101 10.82 9.99 -6.01
N ARG A 102 12.05 9.79 -6.47
CA ARG A 102 12.66 10.53 -7.57
C ARG A 102 13.22 9.50 -8.54
N LEU A 103 12.59 9.38 -9.69
CA LEU A 103 13.06 8.54 -10.78
C LEU A 103 13.61 9.44 -11.88
N ASP A 104 14.67 8.99 -12.54
CA ASP A 104 15.06 9.56 -13.82
C ASP A 104 14.07 9.15 -14.91
N SER A 105 14.13 9.81 -16.07
CA SER A 105 13.20 9.53 -17.16
C SER A 105 13.22 8.06 -17.59
N PRO A 106 14.37 7.40 -17.80
CA PRO A 106 14.41 5.98 -18.17
C PRO A 106 13.71 5.06 -17.17
N ALA A 107 13.95 5.24 -15.85
CA ALA A 107 13.32 4.40 -14.83
C ALA A 107 11.81 4.65 -14.75
N LEU A 108 11.36 5.91 -14.90
CA LEU A 108 9.92 6.23 -14.94
C LEU A 108 9.23 5.53 -16.11
N TYR A 109 9.74 5.67 -17.34
CA TYR A 109 9.13 5.05 -18.52
C TYR A 109 9.11 3.53 -18.39
N THR A 110 10.18 2.93 -17.89
CA THR A 110 10.26 1.48 -17.66
C THR A 110 9.17 0.99 -16.70
N VAL A 111 8.84 1.77 -15.65
CA VAL A 111 7.78 1.39 -14.70
C VAL A 111 6.39 1.61 -15.30
N CYS A 112 6.21 2.64 -16.13
CA CYS A 112 4.92 2.96 -16.75
C CYS A 112 4.55 2.06 -17.95
N GLU A 113 5.53 1.48 -18.66
CA GLU A 113 5.28 0.58 -19.81
C GLU A 113 4.73 -0.80 -19.40
N VAL A 114 4.77 -1.14 -18.11
CA VAL A 114 4.38 -2.46 -17.56
C VAL A 114 2.97 -2.43 -16.94
N LEU A 115 2.27 -1.29 -17.01
CA LEU A 115 0.90 -1.08 -16.50
C LEU A 115 -0.13 -1.11 -17.64
#